data_AF-A0A1F8PMZ9-F1
#
_entry.id   AF-A0A1F8PMZ9-F1
#
_cell.length_a   1.000
_cell.length_b   1.000
_cell.length_c   1.000
_cell.angle_alpha   90.00
_cell.angle_beta   90.00
_cell.angle_gamma   90.00
#
_symmetry.space_group_name_H-M   'P 1'
#
loop_
_entity.id
_entity.type
_entity.pdbx_description
1 polymer ?
#
loop_
_entity_poly.entity_id
_entity_poly.type
_entity_poly.pdbx_seq_one_letter_code
_entity_poly.pdbx_strand_id
1 'polypeptide(L)'
;MKRIAKEVGISEAAIYRHFKSKKEILSLLADYIEKSWVEETAKVTTEGKKPLEILDSVLRGQLSVVEQRRGISFQIIAEIISLGDKKLNERVSHVIDRYITSLKNLLNEAVRFGEVRDDIDIDVAATALFGILQGLVNIWALNNYNFDPQQKYAALWGIFREAIIKR
;
A
#
# COMPACT_ATOMS: atom_id res chain seq x y z
N MET A 1 13.93 3.14 21.06
CA MET A 1 15.13 3.86 20.59
C MET A 1 16.36 2.97 20.67
N LYS A 2 16.72 2.43 21.85
CA LYS A 2 17.77 1.42 22.05
C LYS A 2 17.89 0.31 20.99
N ARG A 3 16.79 -0.36 20.63
CA ARG A 3 16.79 -1.42 19.58
C ARG A 3 17.16 -0.87 18.20
N ILE A 4 16.67 0.31 17.84
CA ILE A 4 17.01 0.99 16.57
C ILE A 4 18.50 1.34 16.56
N ALA A 5 19.01 1.91 17.66
CA ALA A 5 20.42 2.27 17.81
C ALA A 5 21.34 1.06 17.65
N LYS A 6 20.98 -0.07 18.27
CA LYS A 6 21.70 -1.33 18.12
C LYS A 6 21.71 -1.82 16.67
N GLU A 7 20.57 -1.78 15.99
CA GLU A 7 20.43 -2.27 14.62
C GLU A 7 21.24 -1.44 13.61
N VAL A 8 21.28 -0.12 13.80
CA VAL A 8 22.03 0.80 12.91
C VAL A 8 23.47 1.06 13.38
N GLY A 9 23.94 0.37 14.41
CA GLY A 9 25.35 0.42 14.86
C GLY A 9 25.79 1.74 15.50
N ILE A 10 24.87 2.51 16.10
CA ILE A 10 25.18 3.79 16.77
C ILE A 10 24.68 3.81 18.21
N SER A 11 25.12 4.82 18.98
CA SER A 11 24.62 5.01 20.34
C SER A 11 23.18 5.52 20.35
N GLU A 12 22.43 5.18 21.40
CA GLU A 12 21.08 5.72 21.59
C GLU A 12 21.10 7.25 21.69
N ALA A 13 22.13 7.83 22.33
CA ALA A 13 22.34 9.27 22.37
C ALA A 13 22.54 9.89 20.99
N ALA A 14 23.17 9.20 20.03
CA ALA A 14 23.32 9.67 18.66
C ALA A 14 21.95 9.76 17.94
N ILE A 15 21.06 8.79 18.15
CA ILE A 15 19.69 8.87 17.60
C ILE A 15 18.94 10.06 18.19
N TYR A 16 19.05 10.29 19.51
CA TYR A 16 18.36 11.40 20.17
C TYR A 16 18.82 12.79 19.71
N ARG A 17 19.99 12.91 19.06
CA ARG A 17 20.41 14.17 18.41
C ARG A 17 19.56 14.50 17.17
N HIS A 18 18.98 13.49 16.52
CA HIS A 18 18.18 13.65 15.31
C HIS A 18 16.69 13.51 15.58
N PHE A 19 16.29 12.67 16.54
CA PHE A 19 14.89 12.38 16.84
C PHE A 19 14.64 12.46 18.34
N LYS A 20 13.72 13.34 18.74
CA LYS A 20 13.27 13.51 20.12
C LYS A 20 12.47 12.31 20.62
N SER A 21 11.86 11.54 19.72
CA SER A 21 11.01 10.40 20.09
C SER A 21 10.80 9.39 18.94
N LYS A 22 10.30 8.18 19.29
CA LYS A 22 9.84 7.19 18.31
C LYS A 22 8.71 7.75 17.42
N LYS A 23 7.85 8.61 17.96
CA LYS A 23 6.79 9.30 17.22
C LYS A 23 7.35 10.13 16.07
N GLU A 24 8.47 10.83 16.28
CA GLU A 24 9.10 11.65 15.24
C GLU A 24 9.65 10.78 14.10
N ILE A 25 10.27 9.64 14.45
CA ILE A 25 10.71 8.65 13.46
C ILE A 25 9.51 8.13 12.64
N LEU A 26 8.45 7.69 13.31
CA LEU A 26 7.26 7.17 12.63
C LEU A 26 6.56 8.24 11.79
N SER A 27 6.59 9.51 12.22
CA SER A 27 6.07 10.64 11.45
C SER A 27 6.81 10.80 10.12
N LEU A 28 8.14 10.70 10.11
CA LEU A 28 8.94 10.75 8.88
C LEU A 28 8.75 9.50 8.02
N LEU A 29 8.55 8.34 8.64
CA LEU A 29 8.25 7.11 7.91
C LEU A 29 6.86 7.15 7.26
N ALA A 30 5.88 7.85 7.85
CA ALA A 30 4.59 8.10 7.22
C ALA A 30 4.72 8.94 5.94
N ASP A 31 5.56 9.99 5.96
CA ASP A 31 5.91 10.78 4.75
C ASP A 31 6.55 9.92 3.67
N TYR A 32 7.45 9.03 4.10
CA TYR A 32 8.11 8.11 3.19
C TYR A 32 7.12 7.14 2.51
N ILE A 33 6.15 6.59 3.25
CA ILE A 33 5.09 5.72 2.68
C ILE A 33 4.31 6.47 1.63
N GLU A 34 3.84 7.66 1.98
CA GLU A 34 3.03 8.50 1.11
C GLU A 34 3.74 8.77 -0.21
N LYS A 35 4.99 9.24 -0.14
CA LYS A 35 5.81 9.52 -1.31
C LYS A 35 6.04 8.27 -2.14
N SER A 36 6.37 7.15 -1.51
CA SER A 36 6.63 5.88 -2.18
C SER A 36 5.40 5.39 -2.96
N TRP A 37 4.20 5.53 -2.41
CA TRP A 37 2.98 5.09 -3.09
C TRP A 37 2.62 5.97 -4.29
N VAL A 38 2.75 7.30 -4.14
CA VAL A 38 2.52 8.25 -5.23
C VAL A 38 3.52 8.04 -6.36
N GLU A 39 4.81 7.95 -6.05
CA GLU A 39 5.87 7.73 -7.03
C GLU A 39 5.69 6.43 -7.80
N GLU A 40 5.32 5.34 -7.12
CA GLU A 40 5.15 4.04 -7.77
C GLU A 40 3.92 4.04 -8.70
N THR A 41 2.84 4.69 -8.30
CA THR A 41 1.65 4.85 -9.15
C THR A 41 1.98 5.68 -10.40
N ALA A 42 2.81 6.72 -10.27
CA ALA A 42 3.22 7.60 -11.37
C ALA A 42 4.17 6.94 -12.39
N LYS A 43 4.84 5.82 -12.03
CA LYS A 43 5.72 5.09 -12.96
C LYS A 43 4.97 4.25 -13.98
N VAL A 44 3.69 3.97 -13.75
CA VAL A 44 2.90 3.12 -14.64
C VAL A 44 2.61 3.85 -15.94
N THR A 45 3.10 3.30 -17.06
CA THR A 45 2.70 3.76 -18.39
C THR A 45 1.22 3.43 -18.63
N THR A 46 0.48 4.45 -19.08
CA THR A 46 -0.93 4.38 -19.45
C THR A 46 -1.14 4.27 -20.96
N GLU A 47 -0.09 4.50 -21.75
CA GLU A 47 -0.18 4.54 -23.20
C GLU A 47 -0.54 3.17 -23.78
N GLY A 48 -1.61 3.14 -24.59
CA GLY A 48 -2.07 1.93 -25.29
C GLY A 48 -2.70 0.85 -24.41
N LYS A 49 -2.87 1.08 -23.10
CA LYS A 49 -3.43 0.11 -22.16
C LYS A 49 -4.89 0.40 -21.81
N LYS A 50 -5.63 -0.65 -21.49
CA LYS A 50 -6.99 -0.52 -20.94
C LYS A 50 -6.95 -0.18 -19.45
N PRO A 51 -7.98 0.50 -18.90
CA PRO A 51 -8.01 0.87 -17.49
C PRO A 51 -7.75 -0.28 -16.49
N LEU A 52 -8.30 -1.48 -16.70
CA LEU A 52 -8.03 -2.63 -15.82
C LEU A 52 -6.59 -3.15 -15.94
N GLU A 53 -5.96 -3.02 -17.10
CA GLU A 53 -4.54 -3.36 -17.29
C GLU A 53 -3.63 -2.34 -16.61
N ILE A 54 -4.02 -1.07 -16.63
CA ILE A 54 -3.34 0.01 -15.88
C ILE A 54 -3.47 -0.26 -14.38
N LEU A 55 -4.68 -0.58 -13.91
CA LEU A 55 -4.93 -0.92 -12.51
C LEU A 55 -4.09 -2.11 -12.05
N ASP A 56 -4.07 -3.21 -12.80
CA ASP A 56 -3.19 -4.37 -12.50
C ASP A 56 -1.72 -3.95 -12.45
N SER A 57 -1.27 -3.12 -13.40
CA SER A 57 0.11 -2.60 -13.43
C SER A 57 0.46 -1.79 -12.17
N VAL A 58 -0.45 -0.93 -11.69
CA VAL A 58 -0.27 -0.15 -10.45
C VAL A 58 -0.12 -1.08 -9.25
N LEU A 59 -1.01 -2.06 -9.11
CA LEU A 59 -1.00 -2.97 -7.97
C LEU A 59 0.26 -3.86 -7.96
N ARG A 60 0.72 -4.32 -9.14
CA ARG A 60 1.97 -5.06 -9.29
C ARG A 60 3.21 -4.22 -9.00
N GLY A 61 3.21 -2.95 -9.39
CA GLY A 61 4.26 -2.00 -9.03
C GLY A 61 4.37 -1.85 -7.51
N GLN A 62 3.25 -1.64 -6.84
CA GLN A 62 3.21 -1.57 -5.38
C GLN A 62 3.68 -2.87 -4.72
N LEU A 63 3.28 -4.03 -5.24
CA LEU A 63 3.75 -5.31 -4.73
C LEU A 63 5.26 -5.47 -4.90
N SER A 64 5.82 -5.01 -6.01
CA SER A 64 7.27 -5.05 -6.27
C SER A 64 8.03 -4.20 -5.24
N VAL A 65 7.52 -3.00 -4.91
CA VAL A 65 8.10 -2.16 -3.85
C VAL A 65 8.00 -2.84 -2.49
N VAL A 66 6.86 -3.47 -2.21
CA VAL A 66 6.65 -4.26 -1.00
C VAL A 66 7.66 -5.40 -0.91
N GLU A 67 7.90 -6.14 -1.99
CA GLU A 67 8.87 -7.25 -2.00
C GLU A 67 10.28 -6.76 -1.70
N GLN A 68 10.72 -5.72 -2.42
CA GLN A 68 12.05 -5.12 -2.26
C GLN A 68 12.29 -4.59 -0.84
N ARG A 69 11.22 -4.12 -0.18
CA ARG A 69 11.28 -3.52 1.15
C ARG A 69 10.63 -4.39 2.23
N ARG A 70 10.37 -5.68 1.96
CA ARG A 70 9.77 -6.64 2.89
C ARG A 70 8.49 -6.16 3.60
N GLY A 71 7.64 -5.43 2.87
CA GLY A 71 6.35 -4.94 3.38
C GLY A 71 6.46 -3.85 4.46
N ILE A 72 7.59 -3.13 4.51
CA ILE A 72 7.88 -2.15 5.56
C ILE A 72 6.76 -1.12 5.75
N SER A 73 6.10 -0.68 4.66
CA SER A 73 5.01 0.30 4.73
C SER A 73 3.86 -0.17 5.64
N PHE A 74 3.41 -1.42 5.50
CA PHE A 74 2.34 -1.96 6.33
C PHE A 74 2.79 -2.25 7.77
N GLN A 75 4.06 -2.62 7.97
CA GLN A 75 4.62 -2.76 9.32
C GLN A 75 4.71 -1.41 10.05
N ILE A 76 5.11 -0.34 9.35
CA ILE A 76 5.11 1.02 9.88
C ILE A 76 3.68 1.44 10.24
N ILE A 77 2.69 1.17 9.37
CA ILE A 77 1.28 1.46 9.67
C ILE A 77 0.83 0.72 10.94
N ALA A 78 1.16 -0.56 11.08
CA ALA A 78 0.85 -1.33 12.29
C ALA A 78 1.51 -0.76 13.55
N GLU A 79 2.76 -0.31 13.44
CA GLU A 79 3.47 0.34 14.54
C GLU A 79 2.88 1.71 14.90
N ILE A 80 2.40 2.47 13.91
CA ILE A 80 1.68 3.74 14.13
C ILE A 80 0.37 3.50 14.87
N ILE A 81 -0.41 2.51 14.43
CA ILE A 81 -1.66 2.11 15.10
C ILE A 81 -1.36 1.70 16.55
N SER A 82 -0.31 0.88 16.77
CA SER A 82 0.09 0.44 18.10
C SER A 82 0.59 1.58 18.99
N LEU A 83 1.18 2.63 18.44
CA LEU A 83 1.59 3.82 19.20
C LEU A 83 0.36 4.57 19.75
N GLY A 84 -0.77 4.54 19.04
CA GLY A 84 -2.03 5.14 19.47
C GLY A 84 -2.05 6.68 19.41
N ASP A 85 -1.10 7.31 18.72
CA ASP A 85 -1.06 8.76 18.56
C ASP A 85 -2.13 9.20 17.54
N LYS A 86 -3.17 9.90 18.02
CA LYS A 86 -4.32 10.31 17.20
C LYS A 86 -3.92 11.07 15.93
N LYS A 87 -3.01 12.03 16.06
CA LYS A 87 -2.56 12.87 14.94
C LYS A 87 -1.82 12.06 13.89
N LEU A 88 -1.00 11.10 14.31
CA LEU A 88 -0.29 10.22 13.39
C LEU A 88 -1.24 9.20 12.72
N ASN A 89 -2.23 8.69 13.45
CA ASN A 89 -3.29 7.85 12.89
C ASN A 89 -4.11 8.58 11.84
N GLU A 90 -4.56 9.81 12.12
CA GLU A 90 -5.27 10.67 11.16
C GLU A 90 -4.45 10.91 9.90
N ARG A 91 -3.15 11.20 10.07
CA ARG A 91 -2.24 11.40 8.94
C ARG A 91 -2.14 10.16 8.04
N VAL A 92 -1.90 8.99 8.63
CA VAL A 92 -1.81 7.74 7.87
C VAL A 92 -3.14 7.38 7.23
N SER A 93 -4.27 7.63 7.91
CA SER A 93 -5.60 7.47 7.32
C SER A 93 -5.73 8.27 6.03
N HIS A 94 -5.32 9.55 6.03
CA HIS A 94 -5.35 10.37 4.82
C HIS A 94 -4.44 9.86 3.70
N VAL A 95 -3.28 9.29 4.04
CA VAL A 95 -2.41 8.64 3.05
C VAL A 95 -3.14 7.46 2.39
N ILE A 96 -3.81 6.63 3.18
CA ILE A 96 -4.61 5.48 2.70
C ILE A 96 -5.79 5.96 1.86
N ASP A 97 -6.54 6.97 2.32
CA ASP A 97 -7.70 7.51 1.62
C ASP A 97 -7.34 8.03 0.22
N ARG A 98 -6.19 8.71 0.10
CA ARG A 98 -5.69 9.15 -1.21
C ARG A 98 -5.30 8.00 -2.12
N TYR A 99 -4.69 6.96 -1.56
CA TYR A 99 -4.36 5.77 -2.34
C TYR A 99 -5.64 5.06 -2.83
N ILE A 100 -6.62 4.84 -1.96
CA ILE A 100 -7.93 4.31 -2.33
C ILE A 100 -8.60 5.20 -3.39
N THR A 101 -8.53 6.52 -3.25
CA THR A 101 -9.06 7.47 -4.24
C THR A 101 -8.40 7.29 -5.61
N SER A 102 -7.09 7.02 -5.66
CA SER A 102 -6.42 6.72 -6.94
C SER A 102 -6.95 5.44 -7.60
N LEU A 103 -7.21 4.39 -6.80
CA LEU A 103 -7.83 3.15 -7.29
C LEU A 103 -9.26 3.39 -7.77
N LYS A 104 -10.05 4.19 -7.04
CA LYS A 104 -11.40 4.59 -7.45
C LYS A 104 -11.40 5.27 -8.81
N ASN A 105 -10.44 6.16 -9.07
CA ASN A 105 -10.35 6.86 -10.35
C ASN A 105 -10.13 5.88 -11.51
N LEU A 106 -9.21 4.93 -11.35
CA LEU A 106 -8.95 3.88 -12.34
C LEU A 106 -10.15 2.95 -12.56
N LEU A 107 -10.85 2.57 -11.49
CA LEU A 107 -12.07 1.77 -11.58
C LEU A 107 -13.21 2.53 -12.28
N ASN A 108 -13.36 3.82 -12.01
CA ASN A 108 -14.32 4.67 -12.74
C ASN A 108 -13.99 4.79 -14.23
N GLU A 109 -12.70 4.89 -14.58
CA GLU A 109 -12.26 4.83 -15.98
C GLU A 109 -12.62 3.50 -16.62
N ALA A 110 -12.43 2.40 -15.90
CA ALA A 110 -12.79 1.06 -16.37
C ALA A 110 -14.30 0.90 -16.59
N VAL A 111 -15.16 1.50 -15.75
CA VAL A 111 -16.61 1.57 -15.99
C VAL A 111 -16.92 2.36 -17.25
N ARG A 112 -16.33 3.55 -17.43
CA ARG A 112 -16.54 4.39 -18.62
C ARG A 112 -16.07 3.70 -19.90
N PHE A 113 -14.99 2.93 -19.83
CA PHE A 113 -14.47 2.14 -20.95
C PHE A 113 -15.30 0.87 -21.22
N GLY A 114 -16.15 0.46 -20.28
CA GLY A 114 -17.01 -0.72 -20.39
C GLY A 114 -16.35 -2.03 -19.94
N GLU A 115 -15.20 -1.99 -19.24
CA GLU A 115 -14.55 -3.18 -18.70
C GLU A 115 -15.18 -3.64 -17.38
N VAL A 116 -15.71 -2.71 -16.58
CA VAL A 116 -16.34 -2.94 -15.27
C VAL A 116 -17.84 -2.71 -15.37
N ARG A 117 -18.64 -3.52 -14.66
CA ARG A 117 -20.09 -3.36 -14.61
C ARG A 117 -20.48 -2.03 -13.95
N ASP A 118 -21.56 -1.45 -14.43
CA ASP A 118 -22.09 -0.16 -13.96
C ASP A 118 -22.85 -0.27 -12.62
N ASP A 119 -23.18 -1.48 -12.17
CA ASP A 119 -23.82 -1.77 -10.89
C ASP A 119 -22.83 -1.89 -9.70
N ILE A 120 -21.52 -1.76 -9.96
CA ILE A 120 -20.49 -1.88 -8.93
C ILE A 120 -20.37 -0.58 -8.13
N ASP A 121 -20.45 -0.69 -6.80
CA ASP A 121 -20.02 0.36 -5.90
C ASP A 121 -18.49 0.50 -5.94
N ILE A 122 -18.02 1.58 -6.55
CA ILE A 122 -16.59 1.83 -6.78
C ILE A 122 -15.83 2.13 -5.48
N ASP A 123 -16.50 2.75 -4.50
CA ASP A 123 -15.93 2.99 -3.18
C ASP A 123 -15.63 1.68 -2.45
N VAL A 124 -16.60 0.76 -2.48
CA VAL A 124 -16.46 -0.58 -1.90
C VAL A 124 -15.41 -1.39 -2.65
N ALA A 125 -15.44 -1.38 -3.98
CA ALA A 125 -14.49 -2.14 -4.80
C ALA A 125 -13.03 -1.68 -4.60
N ALA A 126 -12.78 -0.37 -4.57
CA ALA A 126 -11.45 0.18 -4.32
C ALA A 126 -10.95 -0.15 -2.91
N THR A 127 -11.82 -0.05 -1.91
CA THR A 127 -11.51 -0.41 -0.51
C THR A 127 -11.19 -1.88 -0.38
N ALA A 128 -11.98 -2.75 -1.03
CA ALA A 128 -11.74 -4.19 -1.05
C ALA A 128 -10.39 -4.52 -1.69
N LEU A 129 -10.04 -3.86 -2.80
CA LEU A 129 -8.77 -4.07 -3.49
C LEU A 129 -7.56 -3.69 -2.61
N PHE A 130 -7.64 -2.54 -1.93
CA PHE A 130 -6.64 -2.15 -0.94
C PHE A 130 -6.54 -3.18 0.20
N GLY A 131 -7.67 -3.63 0.72
CA GLY A 131 -7.74 -4.65 1.78
C GLY A 131 -7.12 -5.99 1.39
N ILE A 132 -7.37 -6.45 0.16
CA ILE A 132 -6.77 -7.68 -0.41
C ILE A 132 -5.24 -7.55 -0.44
N LEU A 133 -4.72 -6.43 -0.96
CA LEU A 133 -3.28 -6.18 -1.00
C LEU A 133 -2.68 -6.13 0.39
N GLN A 134 -3.22 -5.33 1.29
CA GLN A 134 -2.74 -5.22 2.67
C GLN A 134 -2.76 -6.59 3.37
N GLY A 135 -3.86 -7.35 3.23
CA GLY A 135 -4.02 -8.69 3.79
C GLY A 135 -2.96 -9.65 3.26
N LEU A 136 -2.73 -9.67 1.94
CA LEU A 136 -1.70 -10.50 1.31
C LEU A 136 -0.31 -10.20 1.89
N VAL A 137 0.06 -8.92 1.99
CA VAL A 137 1.38 -8.51 2.51
C VAL A 137 1.54 -8.85 3.99
N ASN A 138 0.49 -8.69 4.78
CA ASN A 138 0.50 -9.09 6.19
C ASN A 138 0.68 -10.61 6.35
N ILE A 139 -0.06 -11.42 5.58
CA ILE A 139 0.09 -12.88 5.59
C ILE A 139 1.52 -13.26 5.16
N TRP A 140 2.07 -12.58 4.16
CA TRP A 140 3.44 -12.80 3.70
C TRP A 140 4.48 -12.52 4.78
N ALA A 141 4.39 -11.37 5.45
CA ALA A 141 5.28 -11.00 6.54
C ALA A 141 5.17 -11.96 7.74
N LEU A 142 3.94 -12.34 8.14
CA LEU A 142 3.70 -13.28 9.24
C LEU A 142 4.25 -14.68 8.97
N ASN A 143 4.32 -15.08 7.70
CA ASN A 143 4.90 -16.34 7.27
C ASN A 143 6.42 -16.26 7.02
N ASN A 144 7.10 -15.26 7.59
CA ASN A 144 8.54 -15.04 7.40
C ASN A 144 8.93 -14.90 5.92
N TYR A 145 8.06 -14.31 5.12
CA TYR A 145 8.31 -14.05 3.69
C TYR A 145 8.51 -15.33 2.86
N ASN A 146 7.87 -16.44 3.24
CA ASN A 146 8.12 -17.79 2.68
C ASN A 146 7.41 -18.13 1.37
N PHE A 147 6.71 -17.17 0.74
CA PHE A 147 6.05 -17.37 -0.55
C PHE A 147 6.24 -16.16 -1.46
N ASP A 148 5.94 -16.31 -2.74
CA ASP A 148 5.94 -15.22 -3.72
C ASP A 148 4.59 -14.47 -3.67
N PRO A 149 4.55 -13.21 -3.22
CA PRO A 149 3.32 -12.45 -3.17
C PRO A 149 2.80 -12.07 -4.56
N GLN A 150 3.64 -11.88 -5.59
CA GLN A 150 3.17 -11.64 -6.97
C GLN A 150 2.37 -12.82 -7.52
N GLN A 151 2.81 -14.05 -7.22
CA GLN A 151 2.10 -15.25 -7.62
C GLN A 151 0.71 -15.33 -6.96
N LYS A 152 0.63 -15.10 -5.64
CA LYS A 152 -0.66 -15.11 -4.93
C LYS A 152 -1.56 -13.95 -5.33
N TYR A 153 -0.98 -12.78 -5.58
CA TYR A 153 -1.70 -11.61 -6.08
C TYR A 153 -2.40 -11.92 -7.40
N ALA A 154 -1.75 -12.62 -8.34
CA ALA A 154 -2.38 -12.94 -9.63
C ALA A 154 -3.69 -13.74 -9.47
N ALA A 155 -3.74 -14.69 -8.52
CA ALA A 155 -4.95 -15.44 -8.21
C ALA A 155 -6.03 -14.56 -7.54
N LEU A 156 -5.64 -13.72 -6.57
CA LEU A 156 -6.55 -12.78 -5.90
C LEU A 156 -7.13 -11.74 -6.88
N TRP A 157 -6.30 -11.25 -7.80
CA TRP A 157 -6.70 -10.36 -8.87
C TRP A 157 -7.69 -11.04 -9.81
N GLY A 158 -7.49 -12.31 -10.16
CA GLY A 158 -8.45 -13.10 -10.94
C GLY A 158 -9.83 -13.13 -10.28
N ILE A 159 -9.90 -13.46 -8.99
CA ILE A 159 -11.15 -13.49 -8.21
C ILE A 159 -11.81 -12.10 -8.18
N PHE A 160 -11.04 -11.06 -7.87
CA PHE A 160 -11.55 -9.69 -7.81
C PHE A 160 -12.09 -9.25 -9.18
N ARG A 161 -11.35 -9.52 -10.26
CA ARG A 161 -11.71 -9.17 -11.63
C ARG A 161 -12.99 -9.88 -12.05
N GLU A 162 -13.12 -11.18 -11.81
CA GLU A 162 -14.35 -11.93 -12.12
C GLU A 162 -15.60 -11.34 -11.44
N ALA A 163 -15.44 -10.79 -10.24
CA ALA A 163 -16.54 -10.16 -9.52
C ALA A 163 -17.00 -8.83 -10.14
N ILE A 164 -16.13 -8.10 -10.84
CA ILE A 164 -16.42 -6.73 -11.31
C ILE A 164 -16.55 -6.59 -12.83
N ILE A 165 -16.01 -7.52 -13.63
CA ILE A 165 -16.01 -7.36 -15.09
C ILE A 165 -17.40 -7.40 -15.69
N LYS A 166 -17.59 -6.60 -16.74
CA LYS A 166 -18.77 -6.66 -17.59
C LYS A 166 -18.71 -7.93 -18.45
N ARG A 167 -19.76 -8.76 -18.34
CA ARG A 167 -19.92 -9.98 -19.14
C ARG A 167 -20.47 -9.66 -20.51
#